data_AF-A0A409WJR7-F1
#
_entry.id   AF-A0A409WJR7-F1
#
_cell.length_a   1.000
_cell.length_b   1.000
_cell.length_c   1.000
_cell.angle_alpha   90.00
_cell.angle_beta   90.00
_cell.angle_gamma   90.00
#
_symmetry.space_group_name_H-M   'P 1'
#
loop_
_entity.id
_entity.type
_entity.pdbx_description
1 polymer ?
#
loop_
_entity_poly.entity_id
_entity_poly.type
_entity_poly.pdbx_seq_one_letter_code
_entity_poly.pdbx_strand_id
1 'polypeptide(L)'
;MSLVDTAEIIDLDFQNVPIIDLTDIRSNDAEKRRKLVDNIRDACMQVGFFYVKNHGILDSVTEGALEMAKNFFNLPMEIKMEIENRKTPNFKGYSPLLSGNNDPDGAGDLQEGFEFGWEAPPNTNESMDSGANGVMDGANVWPSEVRVPGFHTKVLQYYHAAVNLGKLMFPLFAMALNLPETFFDDKTQHSAALMKLLHYPPQIGPVDDRIIGIGAHTDWECFTILWQEPGIQALQVLNSEKKWINAPPIPGTLVINLGDQFARWTNDIFKSTVHRAINRSSVRRYSIPLFFGTDYNVKLEPMPSCVSPDRPPKYEVITAGEYVKARLQATPTPIDDKPYTINMDFQDVPIIDLNGMISNDPTERRKLADDIRNACVRVGFFYVKNHGIPDSVTEGAFEMAKKNLDFLRKQRWNAGDLHQGFLLVGQDLPDIKLTNSEAQFDTDSGYNGAMPGTNISPDAASILGLRETIM
;
A
#
# COMPACT_ATOMS: atom_id res chain seq x y z
N MET A 1 -38.74 4.23 15.30
CA MET A 1 -37.63 4.82 16.08
C MET A 1 -36.98 5.87 15.19
N SER A 2 -36.72 7.07 15.71
CA SER A 2 -36.05 8.11 14.92
C SER A 2 -34.59 7.72 14.65
N LEU A 3 -33.92 8.34 13.67
CA LEU A 3 -32.49 8.09 13.44
C LEU A 3 -31.65 8.44 14.67
N VAL A 4 -32.07 9.49 15.40
CA VAL A 4 -31.41 9.94 16.62
C VAL A 4 -31.57 8.89 17.72
N ASP A 5 -32.78 8.39 17.94
CA ASP A 5 -33.07 7.38 18.96
C ASP A 5 -32.27 6.09 18.67
N THR A 6 -32.21 5.66 17.40
CA THR A 6 -31.45 4.48 17.00
C THR A 6 -29.95 4.69 17.27
N ALA A 7 -29.41 5.87 16.96
CA ALA A 7 -27.99 6.18 17.15
C ALA A 7 -27.56 6.19 18.63
N GLU A 8 -28.48 6.41 19.58
CA GLU A 8 -28.20 6.43 21.01
C GLU A 8 -28.09 5.04 21.64
N ILE A 9 -28.73 4.03 21.05
CA ILE A 9 -28.81 2.67 21.61
C ILE A 9 -27.93 1.65 20.90
N ILE A 10 -27.25 2.05 19.81
CA ILE A 10 -26.38 1.16 19.05
C ILE A 10 -25.09 0.86 19.84
N ASP A 11 -24.80 -0.43 20.02
CA ASP A 11 -23.48 -0.88 20.43
C ASP A 11 -22.52 -0.88 19.23
N LEU A 12 -21.29 -0.46 19.49
CA LEU A 12 -20.23 -0.30 18.51
C LEU A 12 -19.13 -1.37 18.70
N ASP A 13 -19.43 -2.43 19.44
CA ASP A 13 -18.57 -3.58 19.74
C ASP A 13 -18.57 -4.65 18.62
N PHE A 14 -18.80 -4.24 17.38
CA PHE A 14 -18.91 -5.14 16.23
C PHE A 14 -17.73 -6.13 16.15
N GLN A 15 -18.03 -7.36 15.74
CA GLN A 15 -17.07 -8.47 15.63
C GLN A 15 -16.72 -8.81 14.17
N ASN A 16 -17.46 -8.26 13.22
CA ASN A 16 -17.30 -8.47 11.79
C ASN A 16 -17.76 -7.25 10.98
N VAL A 17 -17.19 -7.08 9.78
CA VAL A 17 -17.64 -6.08 8.82
C VAL A 17 -18.75 -6.71 7.95
N PRO A 18 -19.95 -6.10 7.86
CA PRO A 18 -21.09 -6.67 7.15
C PRO A 18 -20.89 -6.69 5.63
N ILE A 19 -21.60 -7.58 4.94
CA ILE A 19 -21.60 -7.68 3.47
C ILE A 19 -22.97 -7.28 2.96
N ILE A 20 -23.00 -6.32 2.04
CA ILE A 20 -24.21 -5.79 1.42
C ILE A 20 -24.26 -6.22 -0.04
N ASP A 21 -25.40 -6.74 -0.47
CA ASP A 21 -25.66 -7.11 -1.85
C ASP A 21 -26.30 -5.96 -2.62
N LEU A 22 -25.62 -5.44 -3.64
CA LEU A 22 -26.13 -4.33 -4.46
C LEU A 22 -27.00 -4.78 -5.63
N THR A 23 -27.39 -6.06 -5.75
CA THR A 23 -28.28 -6.54 -6.83
C THR A 23 -29.53 -5.68 -6.99
N ASP A 24 -30.13 -5.21 -5.89
CA ASP A 24 -31.37 -4.43 -5.90
C ASP A 24 -31.16 -2.90 -5.94
N ILE A 25 -29.95 -2.41 -6.23
CA ILE A 25 -29.61 -0.97 -6.24
C ILE A 25 -30.51 -0.13 -7.17
N ARG A 26 -30.97 -0.73 -8.27
CA ARG A 26 -31.89 -0.15 -9.26
C ARG A 26 -33.24 -0.88 -9.32
N SER A 27 -33.58 -1.65 -8.28
CA SER A 27 -34.83 -2.41 -8.25
C SER A 27 -36.03 -1.47 -8.22
N ASN A 28 -37.04 -1.75 -9.05
CA ASN A 28 -38.34 -1.06 -8.98
C ASN A 28 -39.22 -1.61 -7.85
N ASP A 29 -38.78 -2.68 -7.18
CA ASP A 29 -39.45 -3.25 -6.01
C ASP A 29 -39.10 -2.44 -4.76
N ALA A 30 -40.09 -1.72 -4.23
CA ALA A 30 -39.93 -0.82 -3.11
C ALA A 30 -39.47 -1.53 -1.82
N GLU A 31 -39.90 -2.78 -1.58
CA GLU A 31 -39.55 -3.54 -0.38
C GLU A 31 -38.10 -4.00 -0.44
N LYS A 32 -37.66 -4.51 -1.58
CA LYS A 32 -36.24 -4.90 -1.78
C LYS A 32 -35.32 -3.71 -1.67
N ARG A 33 -35.69 -2.59 -2.29
CA ARG A 33 -34.90 -1.35 -2.25
C ARG A 33 -34.86 -0.77 -0.84
N ARG A 34 -35.98 -0.81 -0.09
CA ARG A 34 -36.03 -0.42 1.33
C ARG A 34 -35.12 -1.29 2.18
N LYS A 35 -35.16 -2.61 2.02
CA LYS A 35 -34.29 -3.54 2.75
C LYS A 35 -32.81 -3.29 2.49
N LEU A 36 -32.43 -3.00 1.24
CA LEU A 36 -31.06 -2.60 0.90
C LEU A 36 -30.65 -1.32 1.64
N VAL A 37 -31.51 -0.30 1.63
CA VAL A 37 -31.28 0.97 2.33
C VAL A 37 -31.13 0.76 3.84
N ASP A 38 -31.98 -0.07 4.44
CA ASP A 38 -31.92 -0.35 5.88
C ASP A 38 -30.62 -1.08 6.26
N ASN A 39 -30.17 -2.05 5.47
CA ASN A 39 -28.87 -2.70 5.67
C ASN A 39 -27.69 -1.70 5.57
N ILE A 40 -27.77 -0.74 4.64
CA ILE A 40 -26.76 0.32 4.50
C ILE A 40 -26.79 1.23 5.73
N ARG A 41 -27.98 1.67 6.16
CA ARG A 41 -28.14 2.47 7.38
C ARG A 41 -27.48 1.80 8.57
N ASP A 42 -27.80 0.52 8.80
CA ASP A 42 -27.29 -0.22 9.94
C ASP A 42 -25.76 -0.34 9.89
N ALA A 43 -25.19 -0.68 8.73
CA ALA A 43 -23.74 -0.74 8.56
C ALA A 43 -23.06 0.62 8.79
N CYS A 44 -23.64 1.71 8.29
CA CYS A 44 -23.14 3.07 8.47
C CYS A 44 -23.19 3.54 9.92
N MET A 45 -24.20 3.14 10.69
CA MET A 45 -24.39 3.55 12.09
C MET A 45 -23.63 2.67 13.10
N GLN A 46 -23.47 1.38 12.81
CA GLN A 46 -22.86 0.40 13.73
C GLN A 46 -21.36 0.22 13.50
N VAL A 47 -20.91 0.26 12.25
CA VAL A 47 -19.54 -0.09 11.88
C VAL A 47 -18.83 1.05 11.17
N GLY A 48 -19.52 1.79 10.30
CA GLY A 48 -18.87 2.75 9.39
C GLY A 48 -18.08 2.09 8.26
N PHE A 49 -18.12 0.76 8.17
CA PHE A 49 -17.48 -0.09 7.17
C PHE A 49 -18.44 -1.19 6.70
N PHE A 50 -18.40 -1.54 5.43
CA PHE A 50 -19.09 -2.70 4.88
C PHE A 50 -18.47 -3.16 3.57
N TYR A 51 -18.59 -4.45 3.26
CA TYR A 51 -18.34 -4.95 1.91
C TYR A 51 -19.55 -4.72 1.03
N VAL A 52 -19.32 -4.50 -0.26
CA VAL A 52 -20.35 -4.55 -1.30
C VAL A 52 -20.02 -5.63 -2.31
N LYS A 53 -21.00 -6.46 -2.66
CA LYS A 53 -20.94 -7.39 -3.80
C LYS A 53 -21.97 -7.00 -4.86
N ASN A 54 -21.85 -7.56 -6.06
CA ASN A 54 -22.71 -7.23 -7.20
C ASN A 54 -22.70 -5.71 -7.51
N HIS A 55 -21.55 -5.07 -7.32
CA HIS A 55 -21.35 -3.63 -7.50
C HIS A 55 -21.26 -3.18 -8.97
N GLY A 56 -21.15 -4.14 -9.91
CA GLY A 56 -21.21 -3.87 -11.35
C GLY A 56 -19.91 -3.38 -12.00
N ILE A 57 -18.80 -3.30 -11.26
CA ILE A 57 -17.47 -3.12 -11.84
C ILE A 57 -16.99 -4.48 -12.33
N LEU A 58 -16.61 -4.57 -13.61
CA LEU A 58 -16.14 -5.81 -14.20
C LEU A 58 -14.76 -6.20 -13.64
N ASP A 59 -14.55 -7.50 -13.42
CA ASP A 59 -13.27 -8.03 -12.95
C ASP A 59 -12.12 -7.62 -13.87
N SER A 60 -12.33 -7.67 -15.19
CA SER A 60 -11.34 -7.28 -16.20
C SER A 60 -10.88 -5.81 -16.10
N VAL A 61 -11.75 -4.91 -15.64
CA VAL A 61 -11.41 -3.49 -15.42
C VAL A 61 -10.51 -3.35 -14.20
N THR A 62 -10.82 -4.08 -13.13
CA THR A 62 -10.02 -4.10 -11.90
C THR A 62 -8.66 -4.76 -12.13
N GLU A 63 -8.64 -5.89 -12.84
CA GLU A 63 -7.42 -6.60 -13.25
C GLU A 63 -6.53 -5.73 -14.14
N GLY A 64 -7.12 -4.97 -15.07
CA GLY A 64 -6.40 -4.03 -15.91
C GLY A 64 -5.71 -2.93 -15.10
N ALA A 65 -6.39 -2.36 -14.09
CA ALA A 65 -5.77 -1.37 -13.20
C ALA A 65 -4.68 -1.99 -12.31
N LEU A 66 -4.90 -3.20 -11.79
CA LEU A 66 -3.91 -3.94 -11.00
C LEU A 66 -2.64 -4.26 -11.81
N GLU A 67 -2.80 -4.70 -13.05
CA GLU A 67 -1.68 -4.95 -13.98
C GLU A 67 -0.85 -3.68 -14.17
N MET A 68 -1.50 -2.54 -14.37
CA MET A 68 -0.82 -1.26 -14.53
C MET A 68 -0.13 -0.79 -13.25
N ALA A 69 -0.75 -0.98 -12.09
CA ALA A 69 -0.12 -0.73 -10.80
C ALA A 69 1.16 -1.58 -10.66
N LYS A 70 1.09 -2.89 -10.94
CA LYS A 70 2.23 -3.81 -10.90
C LYS A 70 3.35 -3.36 -11.83
N ASN A 71 3.02 -3.00 -13.07
CA ASN A 71 4.01 -2.54 -14.05
C ASN A 71 4.67 -1.23 -13.62
N PHE A 72 3.90 -0.26 -13.11
CA PHE A 72 4.41 1.02 -12.64
C PHE A 72 5.32 0.87 -11.41
N PHE A 73 4.88 0.16 -10.37
CA PHE A 73 5.65 0.04 -9.13
C PHE A 73 6.94 -0.79 -9.31
N ASN A 74 7.01 -1.64 -10.33
CA ASN A 74 8.22 -2.36 -10.73
C ASN A 74 9.25 -1.50 -11.51
N LEU A 75 8.93 -0.24 -11.85
CA LEU A 75 9.91 0.66 -12.47
C LEU A 75 11.06 1.00 -11.50
N PRO A 76 12.26 1.32 -12.02
CA PRO A 76 13.34 1.85 -11.22
C PRO A 76 12.90 3.10 -10.43
N MET A 77 13.39 3.25 -9.20
CA MET A 77 13.03 4.35 -8.32
C MET A 77 13.26 5.71 -8.97
N GLU A 78 14.36 5.85 -9.70
CA GLU A 78 14.73 7.09 -10.40
C GLU A 78 13.63 7.53 -11.37
N ILE A 79 13.01 6.58 -12.07
CA ILE A 79 11.92 6.83 -13.02
C ILE A 79 10.63 7.20 -12.29
N LYS A 80 10.29 6.50 -11.20
CA LYS A 80 9.09 6.83 -10.41
C LYS A 80 9.19 8.23 -9.79
N MET A 81 10.37 8.61 -9.32
CA MET A 81 10.65 9.92 -8.74
C MET A 81 10.59 11.07 -9.75
N GLU A 82 10.65 10.83 -11.08
CA GLU A 82 10.46 11.89 -12.09
C GLU A 82 9.10 12.59 -11.95
N ILE A 83 8.08 11.82 -11.54
CA ILE A 83 6.69 12.27 -11.40
C ILE A 83 6.23 12.31 -9.94
N GLU A 84 7.15 12.55 -9.00
CA GLU A 84 6.84 12.68 -7.57
C GLU A 84 5.76 13.74 -7.31
N ASN A 85 4.76 13.39 -6.50
CA ASN A 85 3.58 14.21 -6.25
C ASN A 85 3.89 15.53 -5.53
N ARG A 86 4.95 15.60 -4.73
CA ARG A 86 5.36 16.83 -4.06
C ARG A 86 5.97 17.86 -5.00
N LYS A 87 6.29 17.48 -6.24
CA LYS A 87 6.73 18.41 -7.29
C LYS A 87 5.55 19.11 -7.95
N THR A 88 4.31 18.72 -7.63
CA THR A 88 3.10 19.29 -8.20
C THR A 88 2.26 20.01 -7.15
N PRO A 89 1.62 21.15 -7.52
CA PRO A 89 0.85 21.96 -6.57
C PRO A 89 -0.42 21.25 -6.07
N ASN A 90 -0.85 20.19 -6.76
CA ASN A 90 -2.08 19.44 -6.52
C ASN A 90 -1.83 18.00 -6.02
N PHE A 91 -0.58 17.67 -5.66
CA PHE A 91 -0.17 16.37 -5.12
C PHE A 91 -0.57 15.20 -6.02
N LYS A 92 -0.46 15.35 -7.34
CA LYS A 92 -0.69 14.25 -8.30
C LYS A 92 0.62 13.61 -8.72
N GLY A 93 0.60 12.28 -8.88
CA GLY A 93 1.75 11.49 -9.28
C GLY A 93 2.22 10.52 -8.18
N TYR A 94 3.51 10.24 -8.15
CA TYR A 94 4.11 9.21 -7.31
C TYR A 94 4.40 9.69 -5.88
N SER A 95 4.10 8.85 -4.88
CA SER A 95 4.52 9.05 -3.48
C SER A 95 5.45 7.89 -3.08
N PRO A 96 6.71 8.16 -2.67
CA PRO A 96 7.64 7.11 -2.29
C PRO A 96 7.30 6.51 -0.92
N LEU A 97 7.90 5.36 -0.61
CA LEU A 97 7.84 4.74 0.72
C LEU A 97 8.17 5.76 1.82
N LEU A 98 7.47 5.68 2.96
CA LEU A 98 7.68 6.52 4.15
C LEU A 98 7.43 8.02 3.92
N SER A 99 6.90 8.41 2.76
CA SER A 99 6.57 9.82 2.47
C SER A 99 5.28 10.28 3.13
N GLY A 100 4.35 9.35 3.40
CA GLY A 100 3.17 9.58 4.23
C GLY A 100 3.44 9.17 5.68
N ASN A 101 2.83 9.87 6.63
CA ASN A 101 2.82 9.44 8.03
C ASN A 101 1.45 9.66 8.67
N ASN A 102 0.62 8.62 8.64
CA ASN A 102 -0.71 8.66 9.24
C ASN A 102 -0.69 8.37 10.75
N ASP A 103 0.38 7.77 11.26
CA ASP A 103 0.61 7.55 12.69
C ASP A 103 1.71 8.53 13.19
N PRO A 104 1.37 9.55 13.99
CA PRO A 104 2.36 10.51 14.50
C PRO A 104 3.53 9.87 15.25
N ASP A 105 3.32 8.68 15.82
CA ASP A 105 4.35 7.94 16.58
C ASP A 105 5.13 6.95 15.69
N GLY A 106 4.75 6.81 14.41
CA GLY A 106 5.37 5.93 13.42
C GLY A 106 6.54 6.55 12.65
N ALA A 107 7.37 5.70 12.03
CA ALA A 107 8.51 6.10 11.21
C ALA A 107 8.14 6.40 9.74
N GLY A 108 6.85 6.58 9.45
CA GLY A 108 6.28 6.68 8.09
C GLY A 108 5.60 5.40 7.63
N ASP A 109 4.63 5.55 6.73
CA ASP A 109 3.84 4.46 6.18
C ASP A 109 4.69 3.63 5.19
N LEU A 110 4.80 2.32 5.44
CA LEU A 110 5.54 1.41 4.58
C LEU A 110 4.71 1.02 3.34
N GLN A 111 4.42 2.02 2.52
CA GLN A 111 3.68 1.90 1.26
C GLN A 111 4.10 3.01 0.30
N GLU A 112 4.14 2.68 -0.98
CA GLU A 112 4.32 3.66 -2.06
C GLU A 112 3.01 3.77 -2.85
N GLY A 113 2.75 4.96 -3.39
CA GLY A 113 1.47 5.27 -4.00
C GLY A 113 1.57 6.01 -5.33
N PHE A 114 0.52 5.91 -6.14
CA PHE A 114 0.32 6.75 -7.33
C PHE A 114 -1.06 7.41 -7.27
N GLU A 115 -1.09 8.73 -7.22
CA GLU A 115 -2.27 9.55 -6.93
C GLU A 115 -2.76 10.27 -8.19
N PHE A 116 -4.04 10.11 -8.49
CA PHE A 116 -4.70 10.73 -9.64
C PHE A 116 -6.17 11.02 -9.33
N GLY A 117 -6.82 11.81 -10.17
CA GLY A 117 -8.23 12.15 -10.05
C GLY A 117 -8.88 12.25 -11.41
N TRP A 118 -9.95 13.03 -11.46
CA TRP A 118 -10.80 13.12 -12.65
C TRP A 118 -10.02 13.61 -13.88
N GLU A 119 -10.22 12.89 -14.97
CA GLU A 119 -9.94 13.33 -16.34
C GLU A 119 -11.12 12.88 -17.21
N ALA A 120 -11.34 13.54 -18.33
CA ALA A 120 -12.38 13.12 -19.25
C ALA A 120 -12.08 11.70 -19.79
N PRO A 121 -13.08 10.82 -19.91
CA PRO A 121 -12.88 9.55 -20.59
C PRO A 121 -12.36 9.80 -22.01
N PRO A 122 -11.41 8.97 -22.51
CA PRO A 122 -10.89 9.13 -23.86
C PRO A 122 -12.01 9.19 -24.92
N ASN A 123 -11.89 10.10 -25.89
CA ASN A 123 -12.87 10.31 -26.97
C ASN A 123 -14.25 10.80 -26.52
N THR A 124 -14.36 11.45 -25.37
CA THR A 124 -15.57 12.17 -24.96
C THR A 124 -15.35 13.68 -24.99
N ASN A 125 -16.43 14.44 -25.21
CA ASN A 125 -16.41 15.90 -25.04
C ASN A 125 -16.80 16.29 -23.59
N GLU A 126 -16.66 15.36 -22.65
CA GLU A 126 -16.94 15.64 -21.24
C GLU A 126 -15.85 16.55 -20.69
N SER A 127 -16.27 17.66 -20.11
CA SER A 127 -15.41 18.54 -19.33
C SER A 127 -16.07 18.71 -17.97
N MET A 128 -15.40 18.31 -16.89
CA MET A 128 -15.68 18.93 -15.60
C MET A 128 -14.90 20.23 -15.56
N ASP A 129 -15.61 21.35 -15.69
CA ASP A 129 -15.13 22.58 -15.08
C ASP A 129 -15.11 22.30 -13.58
N SER A 130 -13.94 22.27 -12.95
CA SER A 130 -13.86 22.03 -11.51
C SER A 130 -14.58 23.12 -10.72
N GLY A 131 -14.85 24.29 -11.33
CA GLY A 131 -15.60 25.43 -10.76
C GLY A 131 -15.00 26.01 -9.48
N ALA A 132 -13.99 25.36 -8.93
CA ALA A 132 -13.38 25.58 -7.64
C ALA A 132 -11.91 25.18 -7.73
N ASN A 133 -11.03 26.14 -7.47
CA ASN A 133 -9.59 25.96 -7.34
C ASN A 133 -9.25 25.22 -6.03
N GLY A 134 -9.72 23.98 -5.89
CA GLY A 134 -9.45 23.16 -4.72
C GLY A 134 -7.95 22.85 -4.59
N VAL A 135 -7.47 22.58 -3.37
CA VAL A 135 -6.05 22.32 -3.10
C VAL A 135 -5.51 21.11 -3.89
N MET A 136 -6.38 20.16 -4.23
CA MET A 136 -6.04 18.94 -4.97
C MET A 136 -6.52 18.99 -6.44
N ASP A 137 -6.98 20.15 -6.90
CA ASP A 137 -7.45 20.36 -8.27
C ASP A 137 -6.27 20.64 -9.23
N GLY A 138 -6.37 20.13 -10.45
CA GLY A 138 -5.37 20.28 -11.50
C GLY A 138 -5.07 19.00 -12.26
N ALA A 139 -4.25 19.12 -13.30
CA ALA A 139 -3.90 17.99 -14.17
C ALA A 139 -3.22 16.85 -13.41
N ASN A 140 -3.53 15.61 -13.80
CA ASN A 140 -2.79 14.45 -13.31
C ASN A 140 -1.39 14.41 -13.95
N VAL A 141 -0.48 13.69 -13.29
CA VAL A 141 0.88 13.47 -13.77
C VAL A 141 1.06 12.00 -14.08
N TRP A 142 1.07 11.67 -15.38
CA TRP A 142 1.12 10.28 -15.85
C TRP A 142 2.54 9.81 -16.12
N PRO A 143 2.86 8.52 -15.89
CA PRO A 143 4.08 7.94 -16.43
C PRO A 143 4.05 7.99 -17.97
N SER A 144 5.23 8.06 -18.59
CA SER A 144 5.33 8.04 -20.06
C SER A 144 4.71 6.76 -20.64
N GLU A 145 3.93 6.91 -21.70
CA GLU A 145 3.34 5.79 -22.46
C GLU A 145 4.40 4.81 -22.97
N VAL A 146 5.64 5.27 -23.20
CA VAL A 146 6.76 4.40 -23.59
C VAL A 146 7.23 3.51 -22.44
N ARG A 147 7.12 4.00 -21.19
CA ARG A 147 7.55 3.28 -19.99
C ARG A 147 6.50 2.30 -19.50
N VAL A 148 5.22 2.72 -19.49
CA VAL A 148 4.10 1.88 -19.05
C VAL A 148 2.95 2.02 -20.05
N PRO A 149 3.00 1.31 -21.19
CA PRO A 149 1.96 1.38 -22.22
C PRO A 149 0.58 1.04 -21.66
N GLY A 150 -0.40 1.88 -21.96
CA GLY A 150 -1.79 1.70 -21.54
C GLY A 150 -2.08 2.05 -20.07
N PHE A 151 -1.11 2.58 -19.32
CA PHE A 151 -1.28 2.94 -17.91
C PHE A 151 -2.46 3.89 -17.72
N HIS A 152 -2.40 5.06 -18.39
CA HIS A 152 -3.43 6.09 -18.36
C HIS A 152 -4.83 5.52 -18.61
N THR A 153 -4.98 4.79 -19.71
CA THR A 153 -6.29 4.29 -20.14
C THR A 153 -6.88 3.28 -19.17
N LYS A 154 -6.10 2.27 -18.73
CA LYS A 154 -6.64 1.20 -17.86
C LYS A 154 -6.95 1.71 -16.45
N VAL A 155 -6.10 2.57 -15.88
CA VAL A 155 -6.35 3.09 -14.52
C VAL A 155 -7.50 4.09 -14.50
N LEU A 156 -7.68 4.92 -15.55
CA LEU A 156 -8.86 5.78 -15.68
C LEU A 156 -10.14 5.00 -15.93
N GLN A 157 -10.11 3.89 -16.66
CA GLN A 157 -11.28 3.01 -16.80
C GLN A 157 -11.79 2.53 -15.44
N TYR A 158 -10.88 2.07 -14.56
CA TYR A 158 -11.25 1.68 -13.20
C TYR A 158 -11.71 2.87 -12.36
N TYR A 159 -11.04 4.03 -12.47
CA TYR A 159 -11.46 5.26 -11.82
C TYR A 159 -12.91 5.64 -12.15
N HIS A 160 -13.28 5.69 -13.43
CA HIS A 160 -14.65 6.03 -13.83
C HIS A 160 -15.67 4.98 -13.37
N ALA A 161 -15.31 3.69 -13.39
CA ALA A 161 -16.17 2.63 -12.88
C ALA A 161 -16.45 2.80 -11.36
N ALA A 162 -15.40 3.09 -10.58
CA ALA A 162 -15.52 3.36 -9.15
C ALA A 162 -16.28 4.65 -8.85
N VAL A 163 -16.06 5.72 -9.63
CA VAL A 163 -16.81 6.98 -9.50
C VAL A 163 -18.30 6.77 -9.80
N ASN A 164 -18.62 6.00 -10.85
CA ASN A 164 -20.01 5.67 -11.17
C ASN A 164 -20.68 4.87 -10.06
N LEU A 165 -19.96 3.93 -9.43
CA LEU A 165 -20.46 3.24 -8.25
C LEU A 165 -20.71 4.23 -7.10
N GLY A 166 -19.77 5.12 -6.80
CA GLY A 166 -19.92 6.15 -5.76
C GLY A 166 -21.15 7.04 -5.98
N LYS A 167 -21.41 7.47 -7.22
CA LYS A 167 -22.62 8.22 -7.58
C LYS A 167 -23.92 7.44 -7.32
N LEU A 168 -23.90 6.12 -7.47
CA LEU A 168 -25.05 5.26 -7.16
C LEU A 168 -25.26 5.05 -5.66
N MET A 169 -24.22 5.25 -4.83
CA MET A 169 -24.31 5.10 -3.38
C MET A 169 -24.98 6.31 -2.70
N PHE A 170 -24.78 7.53 -3.21
CA PHE A 170 -25.35 8.75 -2.60
C PHE A 170 -26.88 8.72 -2.42
N PRO A 171 -27.69 8.30 -3.41
CA PRO A 171 -29.14 8.17 -3.21
C PRO A 171 -29.50 7.16 -2.11
N LEU A 172 -28.73 6.06 -1.99
CA LEU A 172 -28.94 5.08 -0.92
C LEU A 172 -28.63 5.67 0.44
N PHE A 173 -27.54 6.43 0.56
CA PHE A 173 -27.22 7.13 1.81
C PHE A 173 -28.26 8.18 2.17
N ALA A 174 -28.79 8.93 1.19
CA ALA A 174 -29.85 9.90 1.43
C ALA A 174 -31.10 9.22 2.01
N MET A 175 -31.54 8.11 1.40
CA MET A 175 -32.66 7.33 1.94
C MET A 175 -32.35 6.72 3.31
N ALA A 176 -31.13 6.25 3.53
CA ALA A 176 -30.69 5.74 4.83
C ALA A 176 -30.78 6.84 5.90
N LEU A 177 -30.58 8.11 5.53
CA LEU A 177 -30.72 9.27 6.39
C LEU A 177 -32.14 9.86 6.42
N ASN A 178 -33.13 9.16 5.87
CA ASN A 178 -34.52 9.64 5.74
C ASN A 178 -34.63 11.00 5.02
N LEU A 179 -33.76 11.23 4.03
CA LEU A 179 -33.75 12.38 3.14
C LEU A 179 -34.27 11.98 1.75
N PRO A 180 -34.65 12.95 0.90
CA PRO A 180 -34.97 12.68 -0.50
C PRO A 180 -33.78 12.04 -1.22
N GLU A 181 -34.02 11.08 -2.12
CA GLU A 181 -32.97 10.42 -2.92
C GLU A 181 -32.05 11.41 -3.64
N THR A 182 -32.59 12.55 -4.05
CA THR A 182 -31.91 13.62 -4.78
C THR A 182 -31.14 14.58 -3.88
N PHE A 183 -31.04 14.32 -2.56
CA PHE A 183 -30.47 15.26 -1.60
C PHE A 183 -29.03 15.68 -1.94
N PHE A 184 -28.26 14.79 -2.57
CA PHE A 184 -26.86 15.03 -2.92
C PHE A 184 -26.63 15.52 -4.35
N ASP A 185 -27.65 15.60 -5.20
CA ASP A 185 -27.51 15.88 -6.64
C ASP A 185 -26.82 17.22 -6.95
N ASP A 186 -27.03 18.23 -6.09
CA ASP A 186 -26.43 19.57 -6.16
C ASP A 186 -25.12 19.70 -5.36
N LYS A 187 -24.70 18.64 -4.66
CA LYS A 187 -23.50 18.61 -3.81
C LYS A 187 -22.39 17.77 -4.41
N THR A 188 -22.68 17.04 -5.49
CA THR A 188 -21.76 16.09 -6.12
C THR A 188 -21.64 16.32 -7.63
N GLN A 189 -21.79 17.56 -8.11
CA GLN A 189 -21.71 17.89 -9.53
C GLN A 189 -20.25 17.92 -10.02
N HIS A 190 -19.36 18.38 -9.15
CA HIS A 190 -17.92 18.57 -9.35
C HIS A 190 -17.12 17.87 -8.25
N SER A 191 -17.58 16.68 -7.84
CA SER A 191 -17.09 15.99 -6.64
C SER A 191 -15.59 15.82 -6.62
N ALA A 192 -14.98 16.09 -5.47
CA ALA A 192 -13.61 15.71 -5.20
C ALA A 192 -13.52 14.19 -5.14
N ALA A 193 -13.06 13.57 -6.22
CA ALA A 193 -12.82 12.13 -6.29
C ALA A 193 -11.33 11.89 -6.59
N LEU A 194 -10.63 11.31 -5.63
CA LEU A 194 -9.20 11.04 -5.70
C LEU A 194 -8.97 9.55 -5.59
N MET A 195 -8.18 8.98 -6.51
CA MET A 195 -7.80 7.59 -6.47
C MET A 195 -6.31 7.46 -6.18
N LYS A 196 -5.96 6.43 -5.40
CA LYS A 196 -4.57 6.02 -5.23
C LYS A 196 -4.42 4.56 -5.64
N LEU A 197 -3.39 4.26 -6.41
CA LEU A 197 -2.84 2.91 -6.48
C LEU A 197 -1.85 2.79 -5.33
N LEU A 198 -1.91 1.74 -4.52
CA LEU A 198 -1.00 1.55 -3.40
C LEU A 198 -0.27 0.21 -3.55
N HIS A 199 1.03 0.23 -3.30
CA HIS A 199 1.90 -0.94 -3.23
C HIS A 199 2.57 -1.02 -1.87
N TYR A 200 2.41 -2.17 -1.22
CA TYR A 200 3.04 -2.50 0.04
C TYR A 200 4.12 -3.54 -0.26
N PRO A 201 5.40 -3.24 0.03
CA PRO A 201 6.46 -4.21 -0.15
C PRO A 201 6.26 -5.42 0.79
N PRO A 202 6.87 -6.57 0.47
CA PRO A 202 6.96 -7.69 1.40
C PRO A 202 7.58 -7.24 2.72
N GLN A 203 6.99 -7.63 3.84
CA GLN A 203 7.59 -7.39 5.15
C GLN A 203 8.25 -8.71 5.61
N ILE A 204 9.58 -8.72 5.65
CA ILE A 204 10.39 -9.85 6.16
C ILE A 204 10.88 -9.52 7.56
N GLY A 205 10.78 -10.49 8.49
CA GLY A 205 11.22 -10.32 9.88
C GLY A 205 10.10 -10.53 10.90
N PRO A 206 10.36 -10.29 12.20
CA PRO A 206 9.34 -10.38 13.23
C PRO A 206 8.22 -9.38 12.93
N VAL A 207 6.96 -9.84 13.04
CA VAL A 207 5.78 -8.98 12.93
C VAL A 207 5.86 -7.94 14.05
N ASP A 208 6.17 -6.70 13.68
CA ASP A 208 6.22 -5.55 14.58
C ASP A 208 5.06 -4.63 14.26
N ASP A 209 4.18 -4.41 15.24
CA ASP A 209 3.02 -3.53 15.10
C ASP A 209 3.41 -2.05 14.94
N ARG A 210 4.70 -1.70 15.04
CA ARG A 210 5.26 -0.39 14.69
C ARG A 210 5.61 -0.25 13.21
N ILE A 211 5.74 -1.36 12.46
CA ILE A 211 5.98 -1.36 11.01
C ILE A 211 4.63 -1.46 10.31
N ILE A 212 3.94 -0.32 10.25
CA ILE A 212 2.58 -0.25 9.76
C ILE A 212 2.63 0.06 8.25
N GLY A 213 1.86 -0.69 7.45
CA GLY A 213 1.70 -0.38 6.03
C GLY A 213 1.03 0.98 5.84
N ILE A 214 -0.10 1.19 6.54
CA ILE A 214 -0.68 2.51 6.80
C ILE A 214 -1.10 2.58 8.26
N GLY A 215 -0.63 3.62 8.97
CA GLY A 215 -0.96 3.97 10.35
C GLY A 215 -2.46 3.96 10.70
N ALA A 216 -2.79 3.93 11.99
CA ALA A 216 -4.18 4.04 12.43
C ALA A 216 -4.75 5.43 12.14
N HIS A 217 -5.80 5.52 11.32
CA HIS A 217 -6.37 6.79 10.88
C HIS A 217 -7.86 6.70 10.54
N THR A 218 -8.46 7.84 10.24
CA THR A 218 -9.77 7.99 9.59
C THR A 218 -9.59 8.70 8.26
N ASP A 219 -10.48 8.39 7.30
CA ASP A 219 -10.53 9.06 6.01
C ASP A 219 -11.23 10.42 6.15
N TRP A 220 -10.84 11.39 5.32
CA TRP A 220 -11.32 12.77 5.48
C TRP A 220 -12.57 13.08 4.66
N GLU A 221 -12.69 12.49 3.47
CA GLU A 221 -13.80 12.74 2.53
C GLU A 221 -15.12 12.11 3.01
N CYS A 222 -16.14 12.02 2.17
CA CYS A 222 -17.43 11.46 2.58
C CYS A 222 -17.34 9.94 2.79
N PHE A 223 -16.79 9.21 1.82
CA PHE A 223 -16.56 7.78 1.93
C PHE A 223 -15.47 7.31 0.97
N THR A 224 -14.93 6.14 1.22
CA THR A 224 -13.90 5.50 0.39
C THR A 224 -14.46 4.22 -0.21
N ILE A 225 -14.13 3.96 -1.47
CA ILE A 225 -14.35 2.66 -2.14
C ILE A 225 -12.98 2.01 -2.32
N LEU A 226 -12.76 0.89 -1.64
CA LEU A 226 -11.48 0.22 -1.56
C LEU A 226 -11.55 -1.18 -2.19
N TRP A 227 -10.73 -1.38 -3.23
CA TRP A 227 -10.38 -2.72 -3.67
C TRP A 227 -9.14 -3.24 -2.93
N GLN A 228 -9.18 -4.51 -2.53
CA GLN A 228 -8.09 -5.20 -1.84
C GLN A 228 -7.62 -6.40 -2.66
N GLU A 229 -6.31 -6.61 -2.78
CA GLU A 229 -5.78 -7.79 -3.46
C GLU A 229 -6.24 -9.09 -2.78
N PRO A 230 -6.89 -10.01 -3.53
CA PRO A 230 -7.35 -11.27 -2.98
C PRO A 230 -6.23 -12.10 -2.35
N GLY A 231 -6.55 -12.79 -1.25
CA GLY A 231 -5.62 -13.70 -0.56
C GLY A 231 -4.64 -13.04 0.41
N ILE A 232 -4.57 -11.70 0.47
CA ILE A 232 -3.64 -10.98 1.36
C ILE A 232 -4.41 -10.10 2.36
N GLN A 233 -4.58 -10.62 3.57
CA GLN A 233 -5.16 -9.84 4.68
C GLN A 233 -4.18 -8.73 5.09
N ALA A 234 -4.64 -7.48 5.11
CA ALA A 234 -3.94 -6.40 5.81
C ALA A 234 -4.85 -5.42 6.58
N LEU A 235 -6.08 -5.18 6.10
CA LEU A 235 -6.98 -4.15 6.64
C LEU A 235 -7.56 -4.56 7.99
N GLN A 236 -7.50 -3.66 8.98
CA GLN A 236 -8.12 -3.83 10.28
C GLN A 236 -8.95 -2.59 10.64
N VAL A 237 -10.10 -2.82 11.28
CA VAL A 237 -11.05 -1.78 11.70
C VAL A 237 -11.17 -1.81 13.22
N LEU A 238 -11.08 -0.66 13.89
CA LEU A 238 -11.12 -0.56 15.34
C LEU A 238 -12.55 -0.45 15.85
N ASN A 239 -12.98 -1.38 16.72
CA ASN A 239 -14.29 -1.31 17.36
C ASN A 239 -14.28 -0.44 18.65
N SER A 240 -15.44 -0.24 19.27
CA SER A 240 -15.57 0.56 20.51
C SER A 240 -14.81 -0.02 21.71
N GLU A 241 -14.67 -1.34 21.77
CA GLU A 241 -13.88 -2.06 22.77
C GLU A 241 -12.36 -1.97 22.54
N LYS A 242 -11.92 -1.17 21.56
CA LYS A 242 -10.51 -1.00 21.17
C LYS A 242 -9.88 -2.29 20.65
N LYS A 243 -10.68 -3.18 20.07
CA LYS A 243 -10.21 -4.39 19.38
C LYS A 243 -10.12 -4.13 17.88
N TRP A 244 -9.02 -4.60 17.28
CA TRP A 244 -8.81 -4.59 15.84
C TRP A 244 -9.52 -5.77 15.19
N ILE A 245 -10.55 -5.49 14.41
CA ILE A 245 -11.32 -6.48 13.66
C ILE A 245 -10.74 -6.60 12.24
N ASN A 246 -10.38 -7.81 11.83
CA ASN A 246 -9.85 -8.04 10.49
C ASN A 246 -10.94 -7.87 9.43
N ALA A 247 -10.61 -7.16 8.35
CA ALA A 247 -11.42 -7.07 7.15
C ALA A 247 -10.69 -7.80 5.99
N PRO A 248 -10.75 -9.15 5.93
CA PRO A 248 -10.05 -9.92 4.90
C PRO A 248 -10.58 -9.61 3.49
N PRO A 249 -9.76 -9.68 2.44
CA PRO A 249 -10.24 -9.58 1.06
C PRO A 249 -11.25 -10.69 0.76
N ILE A 250 -12.41 -10.32 0.20
CA ILE A 250 -13.43 -11.26 -0.27
C ILE A 250 -13.51 -11.11 -1.80
N PRO A 251 -13.27 -12.16 -2.60
CA PRO A 251 -13.36 -12.08 -4.06
C PRO A 251 -14.72 -11.56 -4.53
N GLY A 252 -14.71 -10.69 -5.55
CA GLY A 252 -15.93 -10.05 -6.09
C GLY A 252 -16.57 -8.99 -5.18
N THR A 253 -15.80 -8.47 -4.21
CA THR A 253 -16.28 -7.40 -3.32
C THR A 253 -15.35 -6.19 -3.31
N LEU A 254 -15.93 -5.05 -2.94
CA LEU A 254 -15.21 -3.83 -2.56
C LEU A 254 -15.54 -3.53 -1.11
N VAL A 255 -14.63 -2.89 -0.38
CA VAL A 255 -14.93 -2.31 0.94
C VAL A 255 -15.38 -0.88 0.75
N ILE A 256 -16.43 -0.48 1.45
CA ILE A 256 -16.84 0.92 1.59
C ILE A 256 -16.69 1.30 3.06
N ASN A 257 -16.05 2.44 3.32
CA ASN A 257 -16.02 3.05 4.63
C ASN A 257 -16.34 4.53 4.59
N LEU A 258 -16.94 5.04 5.66
CA LEU A 258 -17.28 6.46 5.74
C LEU A 258 -16.13 7.25 6.34
N GLY A 259 -16.00 8.49 5.89
CA GLY A 259 -14.99 9.42 6.37
C GLY A 259 -15.57 10.54 7.22
N ASP A 260 -14.68 11.39 7.70
CA ASP A 260 -14.96 12.38 8.74
C ASP A 260 -15.90 13.48 8.27
N GLN A 261 -15.86 13.88 6.99
CA GLN A 261 -16.85 14.80 6.44
C GLN A 261 -18.26 14.25 6.60
N PHE A 262 -18.49 12.96 6.31
CA PHE A 262 -19.83 12.40 6.37
C PHE A 262 -20.31 12.18 7.80
N ALA A 263 -19.42 11.76 8.70
CA ALA A 263 -19.70 11.69 10.13
C ALA A 263 -20.08 13.07 10.68
N ARG A 264 -19.30 14.12 10.35
CA ARG A 264 -19.62 15.51 10.73
C ARG A 264 -20.98 15.95 10.19
N TRP A 265 -21.25 15.67 8.92
CA TRP A 265 -22.48 16.11 8.24
C TRP A 265 -23.74 15.46 8.82
N THR A 266 -23.61 14.21 9.26
CA THR A 266 -24.66 13.44 9.92
C THR A 266 -24.66 13.61 11.44
N ASN A 267 -23.91 14.57 11.98
CA ASN A 267 -23.82 14.85 13.41
C ASN A 267 -23.48 13.58 14.25
N ASP A 268 -22.56 12.76 13.74
CA ASP A 268 -22.12 11.43 14.24
C ASP A 268 -23.20 10.34 14.28
N ILE A 269 -24.27 10.45 13.49
CA ILE A 269 -25.18 9.31 13.29
C ILE A 269 -24.46 8.22 12.50
N PHE A 270 -23.83 8.59 11.38
CA PHE A 270 -22.94 7.71 10.66
C PHE A 270 -21.52 7.76 11.25
N LYS A 271 -20.81 6.63 11.21
CA LYS A 271 -19.50 6.48 11.86
C LYS A 271 -18.37 6.56 10.85
N SER A 272 -17.42 7.46 11.13
CA SER A 272 -16.07 7.40 10.56
C SER A 272 -15.20 6.60 11.51
N THR A 273 -14.78 5.40 11.08
CA THR A 273 -14.17 4.42 11.97
C THR A 273 -12.68 4.33 11.73
N VAL A 274 -11.91 4.31 12.83
CA VAL A 274 -10.46 4.20 12.78
C VAL A 274 -10.08 2.86 12.17
N HIS A 275 -9.15 2.89 11.21
CA HIS A 275 -8.66 1.70 10.53
C HIS A 275 -7.16 1.81 10.26
N ARG A 276 -6.52 0.66 10.00
CA ARG A 276 -5.10 0.56 9.64
C ARG A 276 -4.88 -0.57 8.65
N ALA A 277 -3.74 -0.57 7.98
CA ALA A 277 -3.33 -1.68 7.11
C ALA A 277 -1.94 -2.19 7.50
N ILE A 278 -1.83 -3.48 7.84
CA ILE A 278 -0.55 -4.12 8.16
C ILE A 278 -0.33 -5.30 7.21
N ASN A 279 0.63 -5.18 6.31
CA ASN A 279 1.01 -6.30 5.45
C ASN A 279 1.89 -7.29 6.23
N ARG A 280 1.27 -8.23 6.96
CA ARG A 280 1.98 -9.28 7.71
C ARG A 280 2.44 -10.45 6.83
N SER A 281 2.21 -10.37 5.52
CA SER A 281 2.62 -11.42 4.60
C SER A 281 4.06 -11.19 4.10
N SER A 282 4.74 -12.27 3.77
CA SER A 282 6.05 -12.24 3.11
C SER A 282 5.95 -11.94 1.61
N VAL A 283 4.80 -11.47 1.13
CA VAL A 283 4.54 -11.13 -0.27
C VAL A 283 4.14 -9.67 -0.40
N ARG A 284 4.33 -9.12 -1.60
CA ARG A 284 3.87 -7.77 -1.92
C ARG A 284 2.33 -7.73 -1.94
N ARG A 285 1.74 -6.59 -1.59
CA ARG A 285 0.28 -6.39 -1.62
C ARG A 285 -0.06 -5.13 -2.42
N TYR A 286 -1.16 -5.17 -3.15
CA TYR A 286 -1.76 -4.00 -3.78
C TYR A 286 -3.14 -3.67 -3.22
N SER A 287 -3.49 -2.39 -3.22
CA SER A 287 -4.87 -1.94 -3.00
C SER A 287 -5.17 -0.67 -3.76
N ILE A 288 -6.45 -0.41 -4.06
CA ILE A 288 -6.87 0.72 -4.88
C ILE A 288 -8.06 1.43 -4.20
N PRO A 289 -7.81 2.40 -3.29
CA PRO A 289 -8.85 3.27 -2.75
C PRO A 289 -9.23 4.40 -3.73
N LEU A 290 -10.53 4.66 -3.84
CA LEU A 290 -11.11 5.91 -4.32
C LEU A 290 -11.72 6.65 -3.13
N PHE A 291 -11.17 7.82 -2.79
CA PHE A 291 -11.72 8.75 -1.81
C PHE A 291 -12.76 9.64 -2.49
N PHE A 292 -14.02 9.55 -2.07
CA PHE A 292 -15.14 10.25 -2.67
C PHE A 292 -15.67 11.33 -1.72
N GLY A 293 -15.49 12.58 -2.12
CA GLY A 293 -15.97 13.77 -1.44
C GLY A 293 -17.11 14.47 -2.18
N THR A 294 -17.54 15.61 -1.65
CA THR A 294 -18.48 16.52 -2.31
C THR A 294 -17.78 17.64 -3.05
N ASP A 295 -18.54 18.52 -3.68
CA ASP A 295 -18.01 19.71 -4.33
C ASP A 295 -17.38 20.63 -3.28
N TYR A 296 -16.28 21.31 -3.66
CA TYR A 296 -15.39 22.01 -2.73
C TYR A 296 -16.11 23.03 -1.83
N ASN A 297 -17.09 23.76 -2.36
CA ASN A 297 -17.81 24.83 -1.66
C ASN A 297 -19.06 24.35 -0.90
N VAL A 298 -19.36 23.05 -0.89
CA VAL A 298 -20.49 22.49 -0.15
C VAL A 298 -20.29 22.75 1.34
N LYS A 299 -21.28 23.36 1.98
CA LYS A 299 -21.28 23.57 3.43
C LYS A 299 -21.70 22.30 4.14
N LEU A 300 -20.88 21.86 5.09
CA LEU A 300 -21.15 20.70 5.95
C LEU A 300 -22.08 21.12 7.10
N GLU A 301 -23.28 21.55 6.77
CA GLU A 301 -24.35 21.90 7.71
C GLU A 301 -25.05 20.62 8.20
N PRO A 302 -25.22 20.43 9.52
CA PRO A 302 -25.78 19.19 10.05
C PRO A 302 -27.16 18.92 9.45
N MET A 303 -27.34 17.72 8.92
CA MET A 303 -28.56 17.37 8.19
C MET A 303 -29.79 17.45 9.10
N PRO A 304 -30.95 17.95 8.62
CA PRO A 304 -32.14 18.11 9.45
C PRO A 304 -32.62 16.80 10.10
N SER A 305 -32.43 15.66 9.44
CA SER A 305 -32.78 14.34 9.97
C SER A 305 -31.82 13.83 11.07
N CYS A 306 -30.72 14.54 11.31
CA CYS A 306 -29.64 14.15 12.22
C CYS A 306 -29.52 15.04 13.46
N VAL A 307 -30.44 15.98 13.64
CA VAL A 307 -30.50 16.90 14.77
C VAL A 307 -31.88 16.86 15.42
N SER A 308 -31.92 17.07 16.73
CA SER A 308 -33.15 17.20 17.52
C SER A 308 -32.90 18.18 18.68
N PRO A 309 -33.94 18.59 19.43
CA PRO A 309 -33.73 19.38 20.65
C PRO A 309 -32.77 18.71 21.65
N ASP A 310 -32.79 17.37 21.73
CA ASP A 310 -31.93 16.59 22.62
C ASP A 310 -30.55 16.25 22.00
N ARG A 311 -30.42 16.37 20.67
CA ARG A 311 -29.17 16.22 19.92
C ARG A 311 -28.92 17.44 19.02
N PRO A 312 -28.50 18.59 19.59
CA PRO A 312 -28.20 19.79 18.80
C PRO A 312 -26.97 19.56 17.88
N PRO A 313 -26.73 20.46 16.92
CA PRO A 313 -25.49 20.51 16.15
C PRO A 313 -24.23 20.44 17.03
N LYS A 314 -23.36 19.45 16.80
CA LYS A 314 -22.07 19.30 17.52
C LYS A 314 -20.94 20.13 16.94
N TYR A 315 -21.06 20.52 15.68
CA TYR A 315 -19.96 21.06 14.89
C TYR A 315 -20.31 22.41 14.29
N GLU A 316 -19.31 23.29 14.20
CA GLU A 316 -19.42 24.51 13.42
C GLU A 316 -19.57 24.19 11.92
N VAL A 317 -20.16 25.10 11.16
CA VAL A 317 -20.29 24.94 9.71
C VAL A 317 -18.97 25.32 9.03
N ILE A 318 -18.45 24.41 8.21
CA ILE A 318 -17.25 24.58 7.38
C ILE A 318 -17.56 24.05 5.98
N THR A 319 -16.89 24.54 4.94
CA THR A 319 -16.99 23.93 3.61
C THR A 319 -16.19 22.62 3.52
N ALA A 320 -16.59 21.71 2.63
CA ALA A 320 -15.86 20.47 2.38
C ALA A 320 -14.38 20.73 2.02
N GLY A 321 -14.14 21.70 1.15
CA GLY A 321 -12.81 22.10 0.72
C GLY A 321 -11.94 22.68 1.83
N GLU A 322 -12.50 23.55 2.68
CA GLU A 322 -11.80 24.08 3.86
C GLU A 322 -11.46 22.98 4.86
N TYR A 323 -12.35 21.99 5.04
CA TYR A 323 -12.11 20.85 5.90
C TYR A 323 -10.92 20.02 5.41
N VAL A 324 -10.89 19.63 4.13
CA VAL A 324 -9.77 18.89 3.53
C VAL A 324 -8.47 19.68 3.65
N LYS A 325 -8.51 20.99 3.36
CA LYS A 325 -7.35 21.87 3.49
C LYS A 325 -6.80 21.91 4.92
N ALA A 326 -7.67 22.02 5.92
CA ALA A 326 -7.27 21.97 7.33
C ALA A 326 -6.62 20.62 7.69
N ARG A 327 -7.15 19.50 7.19
CA ARG A 327 -6.57 18.17 7.43
C ARG A 327 -5.21 17.99 6.75
N LEU A 328 -5.05 18.46 5.52
CA LEU A 328 -3.75 18.50 4.83
C LEU A 328 -2.72 19.30 5.61
N GLN A 329 -3.09 20.47 6.14
CA GLN A 329 -2.18 21.33 6.92
C GLN A 329 -1.82 20.75 8.29
N ALA A 330 -2.73 20.00 8.92
CA ALA A 330 -2.50 19.36 10.21
C ALA A 330 -1.70 18.05 10.10
N THR A 331 -1.63 17.45 8.92
CA THR A 331 -0.85 16.23 8.70
C THR A 331 0.63 16.60 8.69
N PRO A 332 1.46 16.04 9.59
CA PRO A 332 2.90 16.28 9.57
C PRO A 332 3.45 15.83 8.23
N THR A 333 3.85 16.79 7.40
CA THR A 333 4.76 16.49 6.31
C THR A 333 6.13 16.30 6.98
N PRO A 334 6.90 15.26 6.66
CA PRO A 334 8.30 15.19 7.05
C PRO A 334 9.05 16.30 6.30
N ILE A 335 8.85 17.54 6.73
CA ILE A 335 9.55 18.74 6.31
C ILE A 335 10.77 18.81 7.20
N ASP A 336 11.85 18.23 6.70
CA ASP A 336 13.14 18.88 6.85
C ASP A 336 13.70 18.93 5.44
N ASP A 337 14.07 20.12 4.96
CA ASP A 337 14.71 20.40 3.66
C ASP A 337 16.11 19.75 3.55
N LYS A 338 16.37 18.70 4.31
CA LYS A 338 17.47 17.80 4.06
C LYS A 338 17.12 17.02 2.79
N PRO A 339 18.03 16.88 1.82
CA PRO A 339 17.79 15.99 0.69
C PRO A 339 17.27 14.67 1.24
N TYR A 340 16.18 14.14 0.67
CA TYR A 340 15.73 12.77 0.90
C TYR A 340 16.87 11.83 0.48
N THR A 341 17.84 11.72 1.36
CA THR A 341 18.69 10.55 1.48
C THR A 341 17.74 9.51 2.02
N ILE A 342 17.67 8.36 1.36
CA ILE A 342 17.15 7.17 2.00
C ILE A 342 18.04 6.98 3.23
N ASN A 343 17.65 7.55 4.36
CA ASN A 343 18.14 7.17 5.67
C ASN A 343 17.34 5.91 6.06
N MET A 344 17.43 4.86 5.23
CA MET A 344 17.86 3.62 5.87
C MET A 344 19.19 4.02 6.45
N ASP A 345 19.30 4.05 7.77
CA ASP A 345 20.57 4.38 8.39
C ASP A 345 21.55 3.25 8.09
N PHE A 346 22.10 3.25 6.87
CA PHE A 346 23.24 2.43 6.48
C PHE A 346 24.48 2.89 7.25
N GLN A 347 24.43 4.02 7.97
CA GLN A 347 25.49 4.34 8.93
C GLN A 347 25.47 3.40 10.14
N ASP A 348 24.35 2.70 10.37
CA ASP A 348 24.18 1.72 11.44
C ASP A 348 24.41 0.27 10.99
N VAL A 349 24.51 0.01 9.67
CA VAL A 349 24.92 -1.31 9.17
C VAL A 349 26.42 -1.45 9.41
N PRO A 350 26.88 -2.34 10.31
CA PRO A 350 28.28 -2.36 10.69
C PRO A 350 29.17 -2.67 9.49
N ILE A 351 30.24 -1.90 9.31
CA ILE A 351 31.33 -2.25 8.39
C ILE A 351 32.39 -2.97 9.22
N ILE A 352 32.48 -4.28 9.06
CA ILE A 352 33.39 -5.14 9.81
C ILE A 352 34.72 -5.24 9.05
N ASP A 353 35.81 -4.92 9.74
CA ASP A 353 37.16 -5.05 9.21
C ASP A 353 37.68 -6.49 9.42
N LEU A 354 37.84 -7.23 8.32
CA LEU A 354 38.26 -8.63 8.38
C LEU A 354 39.77 -8.83 8.58
N ASN A 355 40.58 -7.76 8.68
CA ASN A 355 42.01 -7.90 9.01
C ASN A 355 42.24 -8.64 10.33
N GLY A 356 41.29 -8.56 11.27
CA GLY A 356 41.33 -9.34 12.51
C GLY A 356 41.37 -10.86 12.28
N MET A 357 40.89 -11.37 11.14
CA MET A 357 40.94 -12.81 10.83
C MET A 357 42.38 -13.31 10.63
N ILE A 358 43.23 -12.47 10.05
CA ILE A 358 44.63 -12.79 9.76
C ILE A 358 45.60 -12.29 10.84
N SER A 359 45.08 -11.63 11.88
CA SER A 359 45.89 -11.19 13.02
C SER A 359 46.33 -12.36 13.88
N ASN A 360 47.59 -12.32 14.33
CA ASN A 360 48.13 -13.26 15.31
C ASN A 360 47.75 -12.89 16.76
N ASP A 361 47.17 -11.71 17.00
CA ASP A 361 46.70 -11.27 18.32
C ASP A 361 45.32 -11.86 18.65
N PRO A 362 45.19 -12.70 19.70
CA PRO A 362 43.91 -13.23 20.15
C PRO A 362 42.86 -12.15 20.52
N THR A 363 43.32 -10.97 20.94
CA THR A 363 42.44 -9.85 21.35
C THR A 363 41.73 -9.24 20.15
N GLU A 364 42.45 -9.06 19.04
CA GLU A 364 41.89 -8.55 17.78
C GLU A 364 40.91 -9.56 17.16
N ARG A 365 41.21 -10.87 17.23
CA ARG A 365 40.29 -11.93 16.79
C ARG A 365 39.01 -11.96 17.62
N ARG A 366 39.11 -11.80 18.94
CA ARG A 366 37.93 -11.75 19.83
C ARG A 366 37.08 -10.52 19.56
N LYS A 367 37.71 -9.35 19.37
CA LYS A 367 37.00 -8.12 18.99
C LYS A 367 36.25 -8.29 17.66
N LEU A 368 36.88 -8.87 16.64
CA LEU A 368 36.23 -9.17 15.37
C LEU A 368 35.03 -10.10 15.54
N ALA A 369 35.16 -11.17 16.32
CA ALA A 369 34.06 -12.08 16.60
C ALA A 369 32.90 -11.40 17.36
N ASP A 370 33.21 -10.50 18.29
CA ASP A 370 32.22 -9.69 19.01
C ASP A 370 31.50 -8.71 18.06
N ASP A 371 32.23 -8.07 17.15
CA ASP A 371 31.67 -7.16 16.14
C ASP A 371 30.72 -7.90 15.18
N ILE A 372 31.10 -9.09 14.71
CA ILE A 372 30.25 -9.96 13.87
C ILE A 372 29.00 -10.39 14.64
N ARG A 373 29.15 -10.88 15.87
CA ARG A 373 28.01 -11.31 16.69
C ARG A 373 27.05 -10.15 16.93
N ASN A 374 27.55 -8.97 17.29
CA ASN A 374 26.74 -7.80 17.54
C ASN A 374 25.99 -7.35 16.26
N ALA A 375 26.64 -7.42 15.10
CA ALA A 375 25.99 -7.12 13.83
C ALA A 375 24.87 -8.11 13.48
N CYS A 376 25.11 -9.42 13.64
CA CYS A 376 24.10 -10.45 13.45
C CYS A 376 22.89 -10.29 14.38
N VAL A 377 23.13 -9.96 15.65
CA VAL A 377 22.06 -9.83 16.65
C VAL A 377 21.27 -8.53 16.49
N ARG A 378 21.95 -7.41 16.17
CA ARG A 378 21.32 -6.08 16.12
C ARG A 378 20.69 -5.78 14.76
N VAL A 379 21.35 -6.17 13.67
CA VAL A 379 21.00 -5.71 12.31
C VAL A 379 20.65 -6.87 11.38
N GLY A 380 21.23 -8.05 11.59
CA GLY A 380 20.99 -9.25 10.76
C GLY A 380 21.80 -9.29 9.47
N PHE A 381 22.51 -8.21 9.11
CA PHE A 381 23.48 -8.14 8.02
C PHE A 381 24.54 -7.06 8.29
N PHE A 382 25.69 -7.14 7.60
CA PHE A 382 26.81 -6.22 7.74
C PHE A 382 27.62 -6.14 6.45
N TYR A 383 28.34 -5.03 6.25
CA TYR A 383 29.36 -4.92 5.22
C TYR A 383 30.69 -5.45 5.75
N VAL A 384 31.54 -5.95 4.85
CA VAL A 384 32.91 -6.32 5.19
C VAL A 384 33.89 -5.49 4.38
N LYS A 385 34.99 -5.08 5.01
CA LYS A 385 36.15 -4.48 4.34
C LYS A 385 37.40 -5.28 4.65
N ASN A 386 38.45 -5.11 3.83
CA ASN A 386 39.70 -5.86 3.95
C ASN A 386 39.48 -7.39 3.94
N HIS A 387 38.49 -7.86 3.19
CA HIS A 387 38.15 -9.28 3.04
C HIS A 387 39.16 -10.06 2.17
N GLY A 388 40.21 -9.39 1.66
CA GLY A 388 41.28 -10.03 0.88
C GLY A 388 40.93 -10.35 -0.57
N ILE A 389 39.76 -9.94 -1.07
CA ILE A 389 39.41 -10.06 -2.50
C ILE A 389 39.89 -8.78 -3.19
N PRO A 390 40.77 -8.86 -4.21
CA PRO A 390 41.26 -7.68 -4.92
C PRO A 390 40.15 -6.92 -5.65
N ASP A 391 40.25 -5.59 -5.69
CA ASP A 391 39.30 -4.72 -6.40
C ASP A 391 39.17 -5.09 -7.89
N SER A 392 40.26 -5.53 -8.52
CA SER A 392 40.24 -5.99 -9.92
C SER A 392 39.34 -7.22 -10.15
N VAL A 393 39.17 -8.08 -9.14
CA VAL A 393 38.30 -9.26 -9.22
C VAL A 393 36.84 -8.83 -9.08
N THR A 394 36.52 -7.93 -8.15
CA THR A 394 35.15 -7.43 -7.96
C THR A 394 34.72 -6.58 -9.16
N GLU A 395 35.56 -5.64 -9.62
CA GLU A 395 35.34 -4.85 -10.84
C GLU A 395 35.18 -5.75 -12.07
N GLY A 396 36.03 -6.76 -12.23
CA GLY A 396 35.94 -7.73 -13.31
C GLY A 396 34.62 -8.51 -13.31
N ALA A 397 34.11 -8.88 -12.14
CA ALA A 397 32.81 -9.54 -12.00
C ALA A 397 31.65 -8.60 -12.39
N PHE A 398 31.69 -7.33 -11.96
CA PHE A 398 30.69 -6.35 -12.35
C PHE A 398 30.74 -6.02 -13.85
N GLU A 399 31.93 -5.87 -14.44
CA GLU A 399 32.08 -5.66 -15.87
C GLU A 399 31.57 -6.86 -16.69
N MET A 400 31.80 -8.09 -16.21
CA MET A 400 31.21 -9.28 -16.83
C MET A 400 29.68 -9.31 -16.70
N ALA A 401 29.14 -8.92 -15.55
CA ALA A 401 27.70 -8.85 -15.33
C ALA A 401 27.01 -7.77 -16.19
N LYS A 402 27.69 -6.64 -16.42
CA LYS A 402 27.22 -5.55 -17.30
C LYS A 402 27.24 -5.92 -18.78
N LYS A 403 28.10 -6.86 -19.20
CA LYS A 403 28.11 -7.33 -20.59
C LYS A 403 26.75 -7.97 -20.89
N ASN A 404 26.03 -7.40 -21.85
CA ASN A 404 24.77 -7.93 -22.35
C ASN A 404 24.99 -9.33 -22.96
N LEU A 405 24.81 -10.37 -22.15
CA LEU A 405 24.59 -11.71 -22.65
C LEU A 405 23.23 -11.70 -23.36
N ASP A 406 23.22 -12.09 -24.64
CA ASP A 406 22.01 -12.26 -25.45
C ASP A 406 20.94 -13.06 -24.68
N PHE A 407 19.70 -12.57 -24.68
CA PHE A 407 18.56 -13.15 -23.99
C PHE A 407 18.38 -14.65 -24.30
N LEU A 408 18.61 -15.05 -25.56
CA LEU A 408 18.53 -16.45 -25.98
C LEU A 408 19.64 -17.33 -25.41
N ARG A 409 20.79 -16.74 -25.06
CA ARG A 409 21.89 -17.46 -24.37
C ARG A 409 21.60 -17.57 -22.87
N LYS A 410 21.02 -16.53 -22.26
CA LYS A 410 20.64 -16.50 -20.84
C LYS A 410 19.59 -17.57 -20.48
N GLN A 411 18.63 -17.85 -21.37
CA GLN A 411 17.64 -18.92 -21.16
C GLN A 411 18.26 -20.32 -21.00
N ARG A 412 19.48 -20.55 -21.51
CA ARG A 412 20.17 -21.85 -21.38
C ARG A 412 20.74 -22.10 -19.98
N TRP A 413 20.80 -21.06 -19.15
CA TRP A 413 21.31 -21.12 -17.80
C TRP A 413 20.19 -20.92 -16.79
N ASN A 414 18.99 -21.49 -16.97
CA ASN A 414 17.90 -21.29 -16.01
C ASN A 414 18.31 -21.72 -14.59
N ALA A 415 17.93 -20.93 -13.57
CA ALA A 415 18.18 -21.27 -12.17
C ALA A 415 17.46 -22.58 -11.80
N GLY A 416 18.24 -23.65 -11.61
CA GLY A 416 17.73 -24.96 -11.19
C GLY A 416 17.47 -25.04 -9.68
N ASP A 417 17.22 -26.26 -9.19
CA ASP A 417 16.82 -26.54 -7.79
C ASP A 417 17.86 -26.11 -6.73
N LEU A 418 19.11 -25.87 -7.14
CA LEU A 418 20.21 -25.39 -6.29
C LEU A 418 20.43 -23.86 -6.39
N HIS A 419 19.51 -23.15 -7.05
CA HIS A 419 19.57 -21.70 -7.32
C HIS A 419 20.83 -21.25 -8.08
N GLN A 420 21.44 -22.15 -8.84
CA GLN A 420 22.55 -21.85 -9.72
C GLN A 420 22.03 -21.60 -11.14
N GLY A 421 22.15 -20.36 -11.60
CA GLY A 421 21.75 -19.96 -12.95
C GLY A 421 21.20 -18.53 -13.03
N PHE A 422 20.79 -18.16 -14.22
CA PHE A 422 20.03 -16.99 -14.59
C PHE A 422 18.56 -17.15 -14.23
N LEU A 423 18.05 -16.24 -13.40
CA LEU A 423 16.64 -16.10 -13.09
C LEU A 423 16.02 -15.03 -14.00
N LEU A 424 14.93 -15.37 -14.69
CA LEU A 424 14.18 -14.37 -15.44
C LEU A 424 13.47 -13.42 -14.47
N VAL A 425 13.42 -12.15 -14.83
CA VAL A 425 12.66 -11.15 -14.06
C VAL A 425 11.20 -11.59 -13.98
N GLY A 426 10.70 -11.78 -12.75
CA GLY A 426 9.33 -12.26 -12.49
C GLY A 426 9.18 -13.79 -12.39
N GLN A 427 10.26 -14.56 -12.53
CA GLN A 427 10.26 -16.00 -12.24
C GLN A 427 10.53 -16.22 -10.75
N ASP A 428 9.68 -17.00 -10.09
CA ASP A 428 9.92 -17.44 -8.71
C ASP A 428 11.10 -18.42 -8.66
N LEU A 429 11.88 -18.35 -7.58
CA LEU A 429 12.89 -19.37 -7.31
C LEU A 429 12.17 -20.68 -6.94
N PRO A 430 12.57 -21.82 -7.51
CA PRO A 430 12.01 -23.10 -7.08
C PRO A 430 12.34 -23.34 -5.60
N ASP A 431 11.37 -23.86 -4.84
CA ASP A 431 11.59 -24.24 -3.44
C ASP A 431 12.76 -25.23 -3.33
N ILE A 432 13.74 -24.93 -2.49
CA ILE A 432 14.81 -25.87 -2.18
C ILE A 432 14.19 -27.04 -1.42
N LYS A 433 13.92 -28.14 -2.11
CA LYS A 433 13.59 -29.41 -1.46
C LYS A 433 14.85 -29.95 -0.82
N LEU A 434 15.09 -29.59 0.44
CA LEU A 434 16.08 -30.27 1.27
C LEU A 434 15.55 -31.68 1.53
N THR A 435 15.87 -32.63 0.64
CA THR A 435 15.71 -34.04 0.95
C THR A 435 16.75 -34.39 2.01
N ASN A 436 16.30 -34.95 3.13
CA ASN A 436 17.17 -35.55 4.17
C ASN A 436 17.88 -36.80 3.63
N SER A 437 18.68 -36.64 2.58
CA SER A 437 19.65 -37.63 2.13
C SER A 437 21.02 -37.03 2.37
N GLU A 438 21.80 -37.70 3.22
CA GLU A 438 23.20 -37.42 3.51
C GLU A 438 23.92 -36.90 2.26
N ALA A 439 24.46 -35.69 2.34
CA ALA A 439 25.25 -35.11 1.26
C ALA A 439 26.52 -35.95 1.08
N GLN A 440 26.48 -36.92 0.16
CA GLN A 440 27.70 -37.43 -0.47
C GLN A 440 28.25 -36.32 -1.36
N PHE A 441 29.41 -35.79 -0.98
CA PHE A 441 30.20 -34.95 -1.87
C PHE A 441 30.65 -35.82 -3.06
N ASP A 442 29.99 -35.61 -4.21
CA ASP A 442 30.43 -36.16 -5.49
C ASP A 442 31.62 -35.35 -5.99
N THR A 443 32.81 -35.95 -5.98
CA THR A 443 34.06 -35.30 -6.40
C THR A 443 34.31 -35.39 -7.91
N ASP A 444 33.37 -35.93 -8.70
CA ASP A 444 33.56 -36.18 -10.13
C ASP A 444 32.57 -35.41 -11.02
N SER A 445 32.60 -34.08 -10.99
CA SER A 445 32.11 -33.27 -12.11
C SER A 445 33.24 -32.45 -12.70
N GLY A 446 33.89 -33.01 -13.72
CA GLY A 446 34.98 -32.40 -14.46
C GLY A 446 34.58 -31.09 -15.12
N TYR A 447 34.93 -29.97 -14.48
CA TYR A 447 34.95 -28.65 -15.10
C TYR A 447 36.41 -28.26 -15.40
N ASN A 448 36.92 -28.73 -16.54
CA ASN A 448 38.21 -28.27 -17.08
C ASN A 448 38.03 -26.89 -17.73
N GLY A 449 38.01 -25.84 -16.90
CA GLY A 449 38.05 -24.45 -17.33
C GLY A 449 39.33 -23.79 -16.81
N ALA A 450 40.46 -24.02 -17.47
CA ALA A 450 41.72 -23.36 -17.14
C ALA A 450 41.63 -21.85 -17.42
N MET A 451 41.69 -21.03 -16.37
CA MET A 451 42.06 -19.62 -16.48
C MET A 451 43.60 -19.53 -16.56
N PRO A 452 44.19 -18.87 -17.57
CA PRO A 452 45.64 -18.78 -17.67
C PRO A 452 46.19 -17.76 -16.66
N GLY A 453 47.04 -18.26 -15.75
CA GLY A 453 48.11 -17.49 -15.13
C GLY A 453 47.77 -16.70 -13.87
N THR A 454 47.88 -17.33 -12.71
CA THR A 454 48.54 -16.75 -11.53
C THR A 454 49.02 -17.90 -10.63
N ASN A 455 50.34 -18.04 -10.49
CA ASN A 455 50.96 -18.97 -9.54
C ASN A 455 50.70 -18.48 -8.12
N ILE A 456 49.94 -19.24 -7.32
CA ILE A 456 49.92 -19.09 -5.86
C ILE A 456 50.28 -20.45 -5.24
N SER A 457 51.26 -20.41 -4.35
CA SER A 457 51.90 -21.54 -3.65
C SER A 457 50.90 -22.39 -2.83
N PRO A 458 51.09 -23.72 -2.74
CA PRO A 458 50.24 -24.59 -1.93
C PRO A 458 50.67 -24.56 -0.46
N ASP A 459 50.07 -23.69 0.34
CA ASP A 459 50.06 -23.81 1.81
C ASP A 459 48.92 -22.96 2.40
N ALA A 460 47.71 -23.54 2.43
CA ALA A 460 46.57 -22.98 3.16
C ALA A 460 45.54 -24.07 3.55
N ALA A 461 46.00 -25.27 3.92
CA ALA A 461 45.14 -26.41 4.28
C ALA A 461 45.26 -26.84 5.76
N SER A 462 45.61 -25.93 6.68
CA SER A 462 45.91 -26.32 8.08
C SER A 462 45.44 -25.37 9.18
N ILE A 463 44.38 -24.58 8.97
CA ILE A 463 43.78 -23.81 10.07
C ILE A 463 42.26 -23.90 9.97
N LEU A 464 41.70 -24.92 10.64
CA LEU A 464 40.43 -24.92 11.38
C LEU A 464 40.11 -26.37 11.77
N GLY A 465 40.99 -26.96 12.57
CA GLY A 465 40.68 -28.17 13.31
C GLY A 465 39.81 -27.80 14.51
N LEU A 466 38.52 -28.09 14.45
CA LEU A 466 37.65 -28.29 15.61
C LEU A 466 36.54 -29.28 15.23
N ARG A 467 36.83 -30.55 15.45
CA ARG A 467 35.86 -31.64 15.56
C ARG A 467 35.24 -31.62 16.95
N GLU A 468 33.95 -31.98 17.00
CA GLU A 468 33.20 -32.56 18.13
C GLU A 468 33.06 -31.73 19.42
N THR A 469 31.82 -31.39 19.79
CA THR A 469 31.15 -31.80 21.06
C THR A 469 29.81 -31.05 21.18
N ILE A 470 28.68 -31.70 20.89
CA ILE A 470 27.42 -31.53 21.63
C ILE A 470 26.72 -32.90 21.62
N MET A 471 26.57 -33.47 22.83
CA MET A 471 25.67 -34.59 23.13
C MET A 471 24.28 -34.03 23.42
#